data_AF-A0A191ZWI3-F1
#
_entry.id   AF-A0A191ZWI3-F1
#
_cell.length_a   1.000
_cell.length_b   1.000
_cell.length_c   1.000
_cell.angle_alpha   90.00
_cell.angle_beta   90.00
_cell.angle_gamma   90.00
#
_symmetry.space_group_name_H-M   'P 1'
#
loop_
_entity.id
_entity.type
_entity.pdbx_description
1 polymer ?
#
loop_
_entity_poly.entity_id
_entity_poly.type
_entity_poly.pdbx_seq_one_letter_code
_entity_poly.pdbx_strand_id
1 'polypeptide(L)'
;MKSTKYLDAVKQAHQLKNDTALADLLGVGQNTVSQWRNGKRFMDNEMCLKLAQALDMQDPMPIIMAADMDRAERAGQRSLWEVFSPRMAHSGLVALLVALLASVTNFATPSPAEAAPLSHSSAPNTLHYVK
;
A
#
# COMPACT_ATOMS: atom_id res chain seq x y z
N MET A 1 -2.61 21.73 6.66
CA MET A 1 -2.76 20.56 7.54
C MET A 1 -2.66 19.29 6.72
N LYS A 2 -2.01 18.27 7.26
CA LYS A 2 -1.69 17.00 6.59
C LYS A 2 -2.88 16.04 6.65
N SER A 3 -3.58 16.03 7.78
CA SER A 3 -4.72 15.15 8.05
C SER A 3 -5.96 15.45 7.20
N THR A 4 -6.13 16.68 6.72
CA THR A 4 -7.25 17.07 5.84
C THR A 4 -7.24 16.35 4.50
N LYS A 5 -6.08 15.86 4.04
CA LYS A 5 -5.98 15.06 2.81
C LYS A 5 -6.80 13.77 2.88
N TYR A 6 -6.92 13.18 4.07
CA TYR A 6 -7.74 11.98 4.26
C TYR A 6 -9.25 12.29 4.24
N LEU A 7 -9.66 13.49 4.65
CA LEU A 7 -11.04 13.96 4.48
C LEU A 7 -11.38 14.07 2.98
N ASP A 8 -10.46 14.62 2.19
CA ASP A 8 -10.63 14.72 0.74
C ASP A 8 -10.61 13.36 0.05
N ALA A 9 -9.74 12.43 0.50
CA ALA A 9 -9.71 11.06 0.02
C ALA A 9 -11.06 10.34 0.26
N VAL A 10 -11.66 10.50 1.44
CA VAL A 10 -12.98 9.92 1.74
C VAL A 10 -14.05 10.54 0.85
N LYS A 11 -14.03 11.85 0.65
CA LYS A 11 -14.97 12.49 -0.29
C LYS A 11 -14.86 11.94 -1.69
N GLN A 12 -13.64 11.68 -2.17
CA GLN A 12 -13.41 11.12 -3.49
C GLN A 12 -13.87 9.65 -3.56
N ALA A 13 -13.49 8.81 -2.60
CA ALA A 13 -13.85 7.40 -2.54
C ALA A 13 -15.38 7.20 -2.51
N HIS A 14 -16.09 8.04 -1.77
CA HIS A 14 -17.55 7.98 -1.61
C HIS A 14 -18.32 8.94 -2.52
N GLN A 15 -17.64 9.60 -3.47
CA GLN A 15 -18.23 10.53 -4.45
C GLN A 15 -19.10 11.64 -3.81
N LEU A 16 -18.66 12.14 -2.66
CA LEU A 16 -19.37 13.15 -1.88
C LEU A 16 -19.16 14.55 -2.48
N LYS A 17 -20.26 15.27 -2.67
CA LYS A 17 -20.25 16.60 -3.31
C LYS A 17 -19.71 17.71 -2.41
N ASN A 18 -19.88 17.60 -1.09
CA ASN A 18 -19.55 18.66 -0.15
C ASN A 18 -19.19 18.11 1.24
N ASP A 19 -18.75 19.00 2.12
CA ASP A 19 -18.35 18.63 3.49
C ASP A 19 -19.54 18.31 4.39
N THR A 20 -20.75 18.75 4.02
CA THR A 20 -21.98 18.34 4.72
C THR A 20 -22.20 16.84 4.58
N ALA A 21 -22.16 16.33 3.35
CA ALA A 21 -22.29 14.90 3.10
C ALA A 21 -21.15 14.08 3.75
N LEU A 22 -19.95 14.64 3.84
CA LEU A 22 -18.84 14.03 4.59
C LEU A 22 -19.13 13.97 6.09
N ALA A 23 -19.67 15.04 6.66
CA ALA A 23 -20.04 15.10 8.08
C ALA A 23 -21.13 14.05 8.40
N ASP A 24 -22.12 13.92 7.52
CA ASP A 24 -23.20 12.93 7.63
C ASP A 24 -22.64 11.50 7.56
N LEU A 25 -21.75 11.22 6.59
CA LEU A 25 -21.09 9.91 6.47
C LEU A 25 -20.29 9.54 7.73
N LEU A 26 -19.59 10.51 8.33
CA LEU A 26 -18.75 10.29 9.51
C LEU A 26 -19.53 10.34 10.83
N GLY A 27 -20.82 10.71 10.79
CA GLY A 27 -21.67 10.87 11.96
C GLY A 27 -21.25 12.02 12.89
N VAL A 28 -20.76 13.12 12.32
CA VAL A 28 -20.32 14.32 13.07
C VAL A 28 -21.03 15.58 12.60
N GLY A 29 -21.03 16.62 13.42
CA GLY A 29 -21.55 17.93 13.00
C GLY A 29 -20.69 18.60 11.92
N GLN A 30 -21.32 19.34 10.99
CA GLN A 30 -20.62 20.07 9.92
C GLN A 30 -19.54 21.04 10.43
N ASN A 31 -19.81 21.69 11.57
CA ASN A 31 -18.86 22.59 12.23
C ASN A 31 -17.56 21.86 12.63
N THR A 32 -17.65 20.57 12.99
CA THR A 32 -16.49 19.75 13.33
C THR A 32 -15.57 19.58 12.13
N VAL A 33 -16.12 19.25 10.96
CA VAL A 33 -15.35 19.13 9.70
C VAL A 33 -14.71 20.47 9.34
N SER A 34 -15.45 21.58 9.45
CA SER A 34 -14.90 22.91 9.21
C SER A 34 -13.75 23.25 10.18
N GLN A 35 -13.85 22.90 11.45
CA GLN A 35 -12.78 23.11 12.43
C GLN A 35 -11.55 22.25 12.12
N TRP A 36 -11.74 21.02 11.65
CA TRP A 36 -10.65 20.18 11.15
C TRP A 36 -10.05 20.67 9.85
N ARG A 37 -10.76 21.41 8.99
CA ARG A 37 -10.12 22.01 7.81
C ARG A 37 -9.29 23.24 8.14
N ASN A 38 -9.77 24.02 9.11
CA ASN A 38 -9.16 25.29 9.50
C ASN A 38 -8.12 25.17 10.63
N GLY A 39 -7.86 23.96 11.13
CA GLY A 39 -6.90 23.74 12.22
C GLY A 39 -7.31 24.33 13.57
N LYS A 40 -8.60 24.55 13.75
CA LYS A 40 -9.19 24.95 15.05
C LYS A 40 -9.36 23.74 15.98
N ARG A 41 -9.54 22.56 15.40
CA ARG A 41 -9.65 21.27 16.09
C ARG A 41 -8.85 20.22 15.32
N PHE A 42 -8.40 19.19 16.02
CA PHE A 42 -7.72 18.02 15.43
C PHE A 42 -8.59 16.79 15.57
N MET A 43 -8.44 15.84 14.64
CA MET A 43 -9.10 14.54 14.73
C MET A 43 -8.54 13.76 15.92
N ASP A 44 -9.40 13.03 16.61
CA ASP A 44 -9.01 12.04 17.60
C ASP A 44 -8.75 10.68 16.92
N ASN A 45 -8.23 9.72 17.68
CA ASN A 45 -7.88 8.42 17.14
C ASN A 45 -9.11 7.66 16.64
N GLU A 46 -10.24 7.76 17.34
CA GLU A 46 -11.51 7.17 16.91
C GLU A 46 -11.93 7.67 15.52
N MET A 47 -11.83 8.98 15.26
CA MET A 47 -12.12 9.52 13.93
C MET A 47 -11.10 9.08 12.89
N CYS A 48 -9.82 8.96 13.26
CA CYS A 48 -8.81 8.44 12.35
C CYS A 48 -9.09 6.98 11.96
N LEU A 49 -9.54 6.15 12.91
CA LEU A 49 -9.97 4.77 12.65
C LEU A 49 -11.20 4.71 11.75
N LYS A 50 -12.20 5.58 11.97
CA LYS A 50 -13.37 5.68 11.09
C LYS A 50 -12.99 6.09 9.66
N LEU A 51 -12.06 7.02 9.50
CA LEU A 51 -11.54 7.40 8.19
C LEU A 51 -10.81 6.25 7.50
N ALA A 52 -9.99 5.49 8.25
CA ALA A 52 -9.33 4.30 7.71
C ALA A 52 -10.35 3.26 7.23
N GLN A 53 -11.39 3.01 8.03
CA GLN A 53 -12.48 2.11 7.65
C GLN A 53 -13.22 2.61 6.40
N ALA A 54 -13.53 3.91 6.33
CA ALA A 54 -14.18 4.49 5.15
C ALA A 54 -13.31 4.41 3.89
N LEU A 55 -11.99 4.33 4.02
CA LEU A 55 -11.04 4.20 2.92
C LEU A 55 -10.63 2.75 2.64
N ASP A 56 -11.19 1.77 3.34
CA ASP A 56 -10.76 0.37 3.30
C ASP A 56 -9.24 0.19 3.53
N MET A 57 -8.67 1.03 4.41
CA MET A 57 -7.27 0.98 4.78
C MET A 57 -7.06 -0.02 5.91
N GLN A 58 -6.21 -1.02 5.66
CA GLN A 58 -5.83 -2.01 6.68
C GLN A 58 -4.99 -1.39 7.80
N ASP A 59 -4.17 -0.38 7.48
CA ASP A 59 -3.34 0.33 8.45
C ASP A 59 -3.84 1.76 8.67
N PRO A 60 -4.36 2.09 9.87
CA PRO A 60 -4.81 3.45 10.21
C PRO A 60 -3.66 4.38 10.62
N MET A 61 -2.45 3.88 10.84
CA MET A 61 -1.32 4.65 11.36
C MET A 61 -0.98 5.92 10.55
N PRO A 62 -1.03 5.91 9.21
CA PRO A 62 -0.76 7.12 8.43
C PRO A 62 -1.71 8.28 8.77
N ILE A 63 -2.98 7.99 9.06
CA ILE A 63 -3.99 8.99 9.40
C ILE A 63 -3.76 9.55 10.80
N ILE A 64 -3.52 8.67 11.77
CA ILE A 64 -3.21 9.03 13.17
C ILE A 64 -1.96 9.90 13.22
N MET A 65 -0.90 9.47 12.53
CA MET A 65 0.34 10.23 12.42
C MET A 65 0.11 11.63 11.83
N ALA A 66 -0.68 11.73 10.75
CA ALA A 66 -0.98 13.03 10.15
C ALA A 66 -1.75 13.96 11.10
N ALA A 67 -2.71 13.42 11.88
CA ALA A 67 -3.46 14.18 12.87
C ALA A 67 -2.58 14.69 14.02
N ASP A 68 -1.66 13.85 14.51
CA ASP A 68 -0.70 14.23 15.56
C ASP A 68 0.33 15.25 15.06
N MET A 69 0.80 15.10 13.83
CA MET A 69 1.68 16.09 13.20
C MET A 69 1.01 17.46 13.10
N ASP A 70 -0.27 17.51 12.71
CA ASP A 70 -1.03 18.76 12.67
C ASP A 70 -1.20 19.39 14.05
N ARG A 71 -1.46 18.56 15.08
CA ARG A 71 -1.57 18.99 16.47
C ARG A 71 -0.27 19.58 16.99
N ALA A 72 0.86 18.91 16.75
CA ALA A 72 2.18 19.37 17.15
C ALA A 72 2.56 20.68 16.44
N GLU A 73 2.34 20.75 15.12
CA GLU A 73 2.60 21.95 14.32
C GLU A 73 1.82 23.16 14.87
N ARG A 74 0.55 22.96 15.26
CA ARG A 74 -0.25 24.03 15.87
C ARG A 74 0.20 24.42 17.27
N ALA A 75 0.75 23.48 18.04
CA ALA A 75 1.34 23.76 19.34
C ALA A 75 2.72 24.43 19.24
N GLY A 76 3.25 24.66 18.03
CA GLY A 76 4.62 25.16 17.82
C GLY A 76 5.69 24.13 18.20
N GLN A 77 5.31 22.86 18.28
CA GLN A 77 6.18 21.74 18.64
C GLN A 77 6.53 20.92 17.40
N ARG A 78 7.71 20.30 17.40
CA ARG A 78 8.04 19.27 16.41
C ARG A 78 7.37 17.97 16.79
N SER A 79 6.76 17.30 15.82
CA SER A 79 6.11 16.02 16.06
C SER A 79 7.16 14.92 16.24
N LEU A 80 7.00 14.08 17.27
CA LEU A 80 7.86 12.90 17.44
C LEU A 80 7.79 11.95 16.23
N TRP A 81 6.68 11.99 15.49
CA TRP A 81 6.52 11.24 14.25
C TRP A 81 7.54 11.60 13.17
N GLU A 82 8.13 12.80 13.18
CA GLU A 82 9.23 13.16 12.28
C GLU A 82 10.48 12.29 12.51
N VAL A 83 10.66 11.78 13.74
CA VAL A 83 11.80 10.94 14.13
C VAL A 83 11.47 9.45 14.00
N PHE A 84 10.23 9.05 14.27
CA PHE A 84 9.82 7.64 14.34
C PHE A 84 9.28 7.07 13.03
N SER A 85 8.65 7.87 12.17
CA SER A 85 8.06 7.39 10.90
C SER A 85 9.05 6.68 9.95
N PRO A 86 10.33 7.11 9.81
CA PRO A 86 11.26 6.41 8.91
C PRO A 86 11.60 4.99 9.37
N ARG A 87 11.47 4.72 10.69
CA ARG A 87 11.78 3.43 11.30
C ARG A 87 10.65 2.40 11.14
N MET A 88 9.40 2.85 11.03
CA MET A 88 8.24 1.95 10.86
C MET A 88 8.04 1.47 9.43
N ALA A 89 8.49 2.23 8.42
CA ALA A 89 8.39 1.83 7.00
C ALA A 89 9.22 0.58 6.64
N HIS A 90 10.09 0.11 7.55
CA HIS A 90 10.99 -1.03 7.37
C HIS A 90 10.67 -2.17 8.34
N SER A 91 9.43 -2.63 8.41
CA SER A 91 9.10 -3.90 9.08
C SER A 91 9.73 -5.08 8.31
N GLY A 92 11.04 -5.28 8.51
CA GLY A 92 11.90 -6.25 7.82
C GLY A 92 11.47 -7.71 7.95
N LEU A 93 10.42 -8.01 8.73
CA LEU A 93 9.82 -9.33 8.87
C LEU A 93 9.20 -9.83 7.55
N VAL A 94 8.60 -8.95 6.75
CA VAL A 94 8.03 -9.35 5.44
C VAL A 94 9.15 -9.69 4.44
N ALA A 95 10.23 -8.90 4.43
CA ALA A 95 11.39 -9.18 3.59
C ALA A 95 12.09 -10.50 3.96
N LEU A 96 12.21 -10.81 5.26
CA LEU A 96 12.76 -12.08 5.73
C LEU A 96 11.88 -13.29 5.34
N LEU A 97 10.55 -13.18 5.43
CA LEU A 97 9.63 -14.24 5.02
C LEU A 97 9.67 -14.50 3.50
N VAL A 98 9.73 -13.45 2.67
CA VAL A 98 9.86 -13.59 1.22
C VAL A 98 11.22 -14.21 0.83
N ALA A 99 12.31 -13.81 1.51
CA ALA A 99 13.64 -14.38 1.28
C ALA A 99 13.71 -15.87 1.66
N LEU A 100 13.07 -16.27 2.77
CA LEU A 100 12.99 -17.67 3.19
C LEU A 100 12.21 -18.53 2.18
N LEU A 101 11.06 -18.05 1.69
CA LEU A 101 10.27 -18.78 0.69
C LEU A 101 10.99 -18.91 -0.67
N ALA A 102 11.72 -17.88 -1.12
CA ALA A 102 12.51 -17.94 -2.36
C ALA A 102 13.70 -18.91 -2.29
N SER A 103 14.19 -19.22 -1.09
CA SER A 103 15.29 -20.17 -0.90
C SER A 103 14.86 -21.64 -1.10
N VAL A 104 13.58 -21.95 -0.86
CA VAL A 104 13.05 -23.33 -0.92
C VAL A 104 12.78 -23.78 -2.37
N THR A 105 12.48 -22.87 -3.30
CA THR A 105 12.13 -23.23 -4.69
C THR A 105 13.33 -23.58 -5.57
N ASN A 106 14.58 -23.30 -5.16
CA ASN A 106 15.78 -23.66 -5.92
C ASN A 106 16.28 -25.09 -5.69
N PHE A 107 15.73 -25.83 -4.72
CA PHE A 107 16.27 -27.15 -4.33
C PHE A 107 15.48 -28.37 -4.84
N ALA A 108 14.35 -28.19 -5.56
CA ALA A 108 13.40 -29.29 -5.82
C ALA A 108 12.82 -29.39 -7.24
N THR A 109 13.48 -28.90 -8.29
CA THR A 109 13.09 -29.22 -9.68
C THR A 109 14.28 -29.76 -10.49
N PRO A 110 14.42 -31.09 -10.65
CA PRO A 110 15.20 -31.62 -11.77
C PRO A 110 14.48 -31.25 -13.09
N SER A 111 15.21 -30.63 -14.02
CA SER A 111 14.72 -30.29 -15.36
C SER A 111 14.14 -31.53 -16.06
N PRO A 112 12.97 -31.46 -16.73
CA PRO A 112 12.51 -32.54 -17.59
C PRO A 112 13.56 -32.79 -18.68
N ALA A 113 13.98 -34.06 -18.82
CA ALA A 113 14.81 -34.47 -19.95
C ALA A 113 14.00 -34.28 -21.24
N GLU A 114 14.41 -33.33 -22.08
CA GLU A 114 13.86 -33.13 -23.41
C GLU A 114 14.15 -34.40 -24.26
N ALA A 115 13.12 -35.17 -24.58
CA ALA A 115 13.24 -36.27 -25.53
C ALA A 115 13.53 -35.68 -26.92
N ALA A 116 14.74 -35.91 -27.44
CA ALA A 116 15.14 -35.44 -28.77
C ALA A 116 14.21 -36.03 -29.85
N PRO A 117 13.56 -35.21 -30.71
CA PRO A 117 12.77 -35.73 -31.81
C PRO A 117 13.67 -36.37 -32.89
N LEU A 118 13.29 -37.57 -33.32
CA LEU A 118 13.91 -38.34 -34.39
C LEU A 118 14.03 -37.50 -35.68
N SER A 119 15.27 -37.31 -36.15
CA SER A 119 15.57 -36.52 -37.34
C SER A 119 15.15 -37.27 -38.61
N HIS A 120 14.04 -36.87 -39.24
CA HIS A 120 13.81 -37.15 -40.66
C HIS A 120 14.54 -36.08 -41.49
N SER A 121 15.80 -36.36 -41.83
CA SER A 121 16.54 -35.58 -42.84
C SER A 121 16.45 -36.30 -44.18
N SER A 122 15.55 -35.85 -45.05
CA SER A 122 15.59 -36.15 -46.48
C SER A 122 16.88 -35.57 -47.07
N ALA A 123 17.83 -36.44 -47.40
CA ALA A 123 18.97 -36.06 -48.23
C ALA A 123 18.94 -36.88 -49.54
N PRO A 124 19.19 -36.24 -50.69
CA PRO A 124 18.99 -36.83 -52.01
C PRO A 124 20.04 -37.87 -52.37
N ASN A 125 19.58 -38.80 -53.19
CA ASN A 125 20.29 -39.86 -53.90
C ASN A 125 21.65 -39.41 -54.47
N THR A 126 22.76 -39.94 -53.96
CA THR A 126 24.05 -40.01 -54.68
C THR A 126 24.75 -41.32 -54.38
N LEU A 127 24.54 -42.27 -55.29
CA LEU A 127 25.27 -43.53 -55.39
C LEU A 127 26.71 -43.26 -55.84
N HIS A 128 27.70 -43.67 -55.05
CA HIS A 128 29.08 -43.85 -55.51
C HIS A 128 29.58 -45.23 -55.07
N TYR A 129 29.69 -46.15 -56.02
CA TYR A 129 30.30 -47.46 -55.84
C TYR A 129 31.82 -47.32 -56.05
N VAL A 130 32.64 -47.80 -55.12
CA VAL A 130 34.06 -48.08 -55.38
C VAL A 130 34.31 -49.54 -55.01
N LYS A 131 34.92 -50.23 -55.96
CA LYS A 131 35.19 -51.66 -56.03
C LYS A 131 36.41 -52.05 -55.20
#